data_AF-A0A521ZPP4-F1
#
_entry.id   AF-A0A521ZPP4-F1
#
_cell.length_a   1.000
_cell.length_b   1.000
_cell.length_c   1.000
_cell.angle_alpha   90.00
_cell.angle_beta   90.00
_cell.angle_gamma   90.00
#
_symmetry.space_group_name_H-M   'P 1'
#
loop_
_entity.id
_entity.type
_entity.pdbx_description
1 polymer ?
#
loop_
_entity_poly.entity_id
_entity_poly.type
_entity_poly.pdbx_seq_one_letter_code
_entity_poly.pdbx_strand_id
1 'polypeptide(L)'
;EQLSYAAEKALKDGGEKVPAEVRTDVEAKINDVKKLKDSDNKQAIENASKALSDAMQKIGQAAYQGAAGAQNGPQAGPAAGANDKGPVEGEVVDDKK
;
A
#
# COMPACT_ATOMS: atom_id res chain seq x y z
N GLU A 1 3.16 15.19 -2.21
CA GLU A 1 2.03 14.94 -3.16
C GLU A 1 2.07 13.58 -3.86
N GLN A 2 3.24 13.01 -4.15
CA GLN A 2 3.34 11.68 -4.78
C GLN A 2 2.58 10.56 -4.05
N LEU A 3 2.58 10.59 -2.70
CA LEU A 3 1.91 9.57 -1.88
C LEU A 3 0.38 9.57 -2.03
N SER A 4 -0.24 10.76 -1.99
CA SER A 4 -1.68 10.92 -2.19
C SER A 4 -2.12 10.43 -3.57
N TYR A 5 -1.35 10.78 -4.61
CA TYR A 5 -1.63 10.34 -5.98
C TYR A 5 -1.48 8.83 -6.15
N ALA A 6 -0.45 8.23 -5.56
CA ALA A 6 -0.25 6.79 -5.57
C ALA A 6 -1.40 6.04 -4.89
N ALA A 7 -1.93 6.57 -3.79
CA ALA A 7 -3.09 6.00 -3.09
C ALA A 7 -4.38 6.10 -3.93
N GLU A 8 -4.63 7.24 -4.58
CA GLU A 8 -5.76 7.41 -5.51
C GLU A 8 -5.68 6.40 -6.66
N LYS A 9 -4.48 6.20 -7.20
CA LYS A 9 -4.24 5.19 -8.23
C LYS A 9 -4.48 3.77 -7.71
N ALA A 10 -3.99 3.42 -6.53
CA ALA A 10 -4.18 2.11 -5.92
C ALA A 10 -5.67 1.79 -5.69
N LEU A 11 -6.47 2.76 -5.23
CA LEU A 11 -7.93 2.61 -5.10
C LEU A 11 -8.63 2.41 -6.44
N LYS A 12 -8.14 3.05 -7.49
CA LYS A 12 -8.66 2.92 -8.85
C LYS A 12 -8.31 1.56 -9.45
N ASP A 13 -7.05 1.13 -9.31
CA ASP A 13 -6.56 -0.17 -9.77
C ASP A 13 -7.22 -1.34 -9.00
N GLY A 14 -7.44 -1.16 -7.70
CA GLY A 14 -8.18 -2.11 -6.87
C GLY A 14 -9.69 -2.16 -7.18
N GLY A 15 -10.25 -1.09 -7.72
CA GLY A 15 -11.60 -1.05 -8.27
C GLY A 15 -12.66 -1.56 -7.29
N GLU A 16 -13.41 -2.59 -7.71
CA GLU A 16 -14.46 -3.25 -6.92
C GLU A 16 -13.92 -4.31 -5.95
N LYS A 17 -12.65 -4.71 -6.07
CA LYS A 17 -12.02 -5.69 -5.15
C LYS A 17 -11.68 -5.08 -3.79
N VAL A 18 -11.69 -3.76 -3.69
CA VAL A 18 -11.41 -3.04 -2.44
C VAL A 18 -12.72 -2.84 -1.68
N PRO A 19 -12.84 -3.33 -0.43
CA PRO A 19 -14.02 -3.09 0.39
C PRO A 19 -14.30 -1.60 0.55
N ALA A 20 -15.58 -1.24 0.61
CA ALA A 20 -16.00 0.16 0.79
C ALA A 20 -15.36 0.81 2.02
N GLU A 21 -15.25 0.09 3.14
CA GLU A 21 -14.54 0.57 4.34
C GLU A 21 -13.08 0.94 4.07
N VAL A 22 -12.35 0.10 3.32
CA VAL A 22 -10.94 0.36 2.99
C VAL A 22 -10.84 1.55 2.04
N ARG A 23 -11.75 1.65 1.06
CA ARG A 23 -11.81 2.80 0.15
C ARG A 23 -12.04 4.10 0.92
N THR A 24 -13.04 4.14 1.79
CA THR A 24 -13.36 5.33 2.59
C THR A 24 -12.22 5.71 3.55
N ASP A 25 -11.58 4.74 4.22
CA ASP A 25 -10.42 5.00 5.10
C ASP A 25 -9.26 5.63 4.33
N VAL A 26 -8.95 5.11 3.13
CA VAL A 26 -7.85 5.64 2.32
C VAL A 26 -8.19 7.03 1.76
N GLU A 27 -9.42 7.25 1.28
CA GLU A 27 -9.87 8.57 0.79
C GLU A 27 -9.80 9.65 1.88
N ALA A 28 -10.18 9.31 3.11
CA ALA A 28 -10.05 10.21 4.25
C ALA A 28 -8.57 10.58 4.50
N LYS A 29 -7.68 9.59 4.54
CA LYS A 29 -6.24 9.81 4.77
C LYS A 29 -5.55 10.57 3.63
N ILE A 30 -5.97 10.35 2.38
CA ILE A 30 -5.51 11.15 1.24
C ILE A 30 -5.83 12.63 1.47
N ASN A 31 -7.06 12.92 1.90
CA ASN A 31 -7.48 14.30 2.19
C ASN A 31 -6.71 14.90 3.37
N ASP A 32 -6.44 14.13 4.42
CA ASP A 32 -5.66 14.62 5.56
C ASP A 32 -4.22 14.97 5.17
N VAL A 33 -3.55 14.11 4.40
CA VAL A 33 -2.23 14.41 3.84
C VAL A 33 -2.30 15.66 2.94
N LYS A 34 -3.32 15.78 2.08
CA LYS A 34 -3.50 16.93 1.20
C LYS A 34 -3.77 18.24 1.97
N LYS A 35 -4.42 18.21 3.13
CA LYS A 35 -4.65 19.39 3.99
C LYS A 35 -3.40 19.76 4.78
N LEU A 36 -2.69 18.76 5.29
CA LEU A 36 -1.52 18.96 6.13
C LEU A 36 -0.26 19.33 5.34
N LYS A 37 -0.17 18.96 4.05
CA LYS A 37 1.02 19.23 3.22
C LYS A 37 1.40 20.72 3.14
N ASP A 38 0.40 21.60 3.24
CA ASP A 38 0.57 23.05 3.18
C ASP A 38 0.71 23.69 4.58
N SER A 39 0.77 22.88 5.63
CA SER A 39 0.96 23.31 7.02
C SER A 39 2.42 23.18 7.46
N ASP A 40 2.87 23.97 8.44
CA ASP A 40 4.22 23.88 9.02
C ASP A 40 4.41 22.72 10.01
N ASN A 41 3.39 21.90 10.24
CA ASN A 41 3.43 20.81 11.21
C ASN A 41 4.01 19.52 10.59
N LYS A 42 5.35 19.41 10.57
CA LYS A 42 6.07 18.24 10.05
C LYS A 42 5.66 16.92 10.71
N GLN A 43 5.48 16.89 12.02
CA GLN A 43 5.03 15.67 12.72
C GLN A 43 3.65 15.22 12.25
N ALA A 44 2.72 16.16 12.04
CA ALA A 44 1.39 15.82 11.53
C ALA A 44 1.46 15.28 10.10
N ILE A 45 2.29 15.88 9.24
CA ILE A 45 2.51 15.40 7.86
C ILE A 45 3.10 13.98 7.86
N GLU A 46 4.10 13.71 8.70
CA GLU A 46 4.70 12.38 8.82
C GLU A 46 3.71 11.33 9.31
N ASN A 47 2.94 11.64 10.36
CA ASN A 47 1.93 10.73 10.88
C ASN A 47 0.82 10.45 9.85
N ALA A 48 0.33 11.48 9.16
CA ALA A 48 -0.68 11.31 8.11
C ALA A 48 -0.14 10.51 6.92
N SER A 49 1.12 10.76 6.53
CA SER A 49 1.79 10.02 5.46
C SER A 49 1.98 8.55 5.83
N LYS A 50 2.39 8.26 7.06
CA LYS A 50 2.51 6.89 7.56
C LYS A 50 1.15 6.18 7.58
N ALA A 51 0.13 6.86 8.11
CA ALA A 51 -1.23 6.32 8.16
C ALA A 51 -1.78 6.01 6.76
N LEU A 52 -1.50 6.88 5.78
CA LEU A 52 -1.86 6.66 4.38
C LEU A 52 -1.13 5.46 3.78
N SER A 53 0.17 5.33 4.05
CA SER A 53 0.97 4.17 3.61
C SER A 53 0.43 2.86 4.19
N ASP A 54 0.12 2.82 5.49
CA ASP A 54 -0.48 1.66 6.15
C ASP A 54 -1.86 1.32 5.53
N ALA A 55 -2.65 2.32 5.15
CA ALA A 55 -3.93 2.11 4.48
C ALA A 55 -3.78 1.58 3.05
N MET A 56 -2.78 2.05 2.30
CA MET A 56 -2.48 1.55 0.96
C MET A 56 -2.09 0.06 0.95
N GLN A 57 -1.42 -0.43 2.01
CA GLN A 57 -1.14 -1.86 2.12
C GLN A 57 -2.42 -2.71 2.19
N LYS A 58 -3.47 -2.21 2.84
CA LYS A 58 -4.78 -2.88 2.91
C LYS A 58 -5.45 -2.98 1.53
N ILE A 59 -5.26 -1.98 0.68
CA ILE A 59 -5.71 -2.04 -0.74
C ILE A 59 -5.01 -3.19 -1.45
N GLY A 60 -3.68 -3.26 -1.34
CA GLY A 60 -2.88 -4.32 -1.94
C GLY A 60 -3.34 -5.70 -1.48
N GLN A 61 -3.56 -5.87 -0.17
CA GLN A 61 -4.09 -7.11 0.40
C GLN A 61 -5.48 -7.46 -0.15
N ALA A 62 -6.41 -6.50 -0.20
CA ALA A 62 -7.75 -6.73 -0.74
C ALA A 62 -7.73 -7.09 -2.24
N ALA A 63 -6.89 -6.41 -3.02
CA ALA A 63 -6.73 -6.66 -4.45
C ALA A 63 -6.10 -8.04 -4.72
N TYR A 64 -5.11 -8.45 -3.92
CA TYR A 64 -4.46 -9.76 -4.02
C TYR A 64 -5.31 -10.92 -3.47
N GLN A 65 -6.09 -10.71 -2.41
CA GLN A 65 -7.02 -11.73 -1.92
C GLN A 65 -8.11 -12.03 -2.95
N GLY A 66 -8.53 -11.05 -3.76
CA GLY A 66 -9.36 -11.26 -4.95
C GLY A 66 -8.64 -11.87 -6.16
N ALA A 67 -7.34 -12.17 -6.06
CA ALA A 67 -6.52 -12.80 -7.11
C ALA A 67 -6.01 -14.19 -6.74
N ALA A 68 -6.30 -14.70 -5.53
CA ALA A 68 -5.96 -16.07 -5.11
C ALA A 68 -6.65 -17.19 -5.93
N GLY A 69 -7.49 -16.83 -6.91
CA GLY A 69 -8.03 -17.74 -7.94
C GLY A 69 -7.28 -17.75 -9.27
N ALA A 70 -6.21 -16.96 -9.46
CA ALA A 70 -5.46 -16.90 -10.71
C ALA A 70 -3.95 -16.74 -10.47
N GLN A 71 -3.28 -17.87 -10.23
CA GLN A 71 -1.92 -18.23 -10.67
C GLN A 71 -0.86 -17.11 -10.81
N ASN A 72 0.11 -17.14 -9.89
CA ASN A 72 1.56 -16.86 -10.04
C ASN A 72 2.04 -15.55 -10.71
N GLY A 73 2.72 -14.68 -9.93
CA GLY A 73 3.73 -13.73 -10.45
C GLY A 73 3.94 -12.47 -9.59
N PRO A 74 5.14 -12.22 -9.01
CA PRO A 74 5.37 -11.17 -8.02
C PRO A 74 5.71 -9.83 -8.68
N GLN A 75 4.79 -8.87 -8.75
CA GLN A 75 5.16 -7.47 -8.98
C GLN A 75 4.03 -6.50 -8.64
N ALA A 76 3.98 -6.01 -7.41
CA ALA A 76 3.45 -4.68 -7.06
C ALA A 76 3.73 -4.35 -5.58
N GLY A 77 4.99 -4.40 -5.16
CA GLY A 77 5.45 -3.62 -4.02
C GLY A 77 5.95 -2.27 -4.54
N PRO A 78 5.59 -1.11 -3.95
CA PRO A 78 6.33 0.09 -4.23
C PRO A 78 7.70 -0.06 -3.59
N ALA A 79 8.71 -0.34 -4.41
CA ALA A 79 10.09 -0.02 -4.09
C ALA A 79 10.19 1.51 -3.99
N ALA A 80 10.17 2.03 -2.76
CA ALA A 80 10.84 3.28 -2.40
C ALA A 80 11.96 2.87 -1.44
N GLY A 81 13.16 2.72 -1.99
CA GLY A 81 14.30 2.14 -1.28
C GLY A 81 14.89 3.06 -0.21
N ALA A 82 15.46 2.43 0.83
CA ALA A 82 16.68 2.87 1.49
C ALA A 82 17.24 1.73 2.36
N ASN A 83 18.35 1.16 1.89
CA ASN A 83 19.50 0.63 2.63
C ASN A 83 19.37 -0.47 3.70
N ASP A 84 20.14 -1.53 3.40
CA ASP A 84 21.07 -2.25 4.27
C ASP A 84 20.64 -3.58 4.93
N LYS A 85 21.28 -4.64 4.43
CA LYS A 85 21.54 -5.97 5.01
C LYS A 85 20.42 -7.04 4.97
N GLY A 86 20.70 -8.06 4.14
CA GLY A 86 20.30 -9.45 4.37
C GLY A 86 19.78 -10.14 3.11
N PRO A 87 20.45 -11.18 2.57
CA PRO A 87 19.85 -12.00 1.53
C PRO A 87 18.67 -12.73 2.17
N VAL A 88 17.45 -12.52 1.66
CA VAL A 88 16.34 -13.40 1.97
C VAL A 88 16.55 -14.69 1.18
N GLU A 89 17.22 -15.64 1.81
CA GLU A 89 17.27 -17.04 1.38
C GLU A 89 15.81 -17.53 1.25
N GLY A 90 15.35 -17.60 0.00
CA GLY A 90 14.19 -18.40 -0.35
C GLY A 90 14.54 -19.87 -0.21
N GLU A 91 14.48 -20.37 1.02
CA GLU A 91 14.38 -21.81 1.28
C GLU A 91 13.02 -22.25 0.71
N VAL A 92 13.05 -22.74 -0.54
CA VAL A 92 12.00 -23.58 -1.09
C VAL A 92 12.01 -24.88 -0.29
N VAL A 93 11.30 -24.86 0.84
CA VAL A 93 10.88 -26.06 1.54
C VAL A 93 9.77 -26.72 0.73
N ASP A 94 9.83 -28.05 0.74
CA ASP A 94 8.76 -29.02 0.48
C ASP A 94 8.63 -29.54 -0.96
N ASP A 95 8.54 -30.84 -1.24
CA ASP A 95 8.79 -32.10 -0.52
C ASP A 95 8.56 -33.20 -1.57
N LYS A 96 9.45 -34.19 -1.60
CA LYS A 96 9.12 -35.62 -1.73
C LYS A 96 8.10 -36.07 -2.81
N LYS A 97 8.61 -36.71 -3.87
CA LYS A 97 8.46 -38.16 -4.11
C LYS A 97 9.26 -38.64 -5.32
#